data_AF-A0A925RHM8-F1
#
_entry.id   AF-A0A925RHM8-F1
#
_cell.length_a   1.000
_cell.length_b   1.000
_cell.length_c   1.000
_cell.angle_alpha   90.00
_cell.angle_beta   90.00
_cell.angle_gamma   90.00
#
_symmetry.space_group_name_H-M   'P 1'
#
loop_
_entity.id
_entity.type
_entity.pdbx_description
1 polymer ?
#
loop_
_entity_poly.entity_id
_entity_poly.type
_entity_poly.pdbx_seq_one_letter_code
_entity_poly.pdbx_strand_id
1 'polypeptide(L)'
;MNQDLRRYLVANKNSLSNFKTIQRLAVTQRSPAGRVLQLTVTTDRGSIVLEKDNILVALYAPNSTLFYLEPLYGANRALQGYTFVGGGLGHGVGLSQTGTYHLGKLGWSSDRILSFYFPGTQLQPISNAITFWRDDRGKEGGS
;
A
#
# COMPACT_ATOMS: atom_id res chain seq x y z
N MET A 1 -0.46 -13.18 -12.03
CA MET A 1 -1.66 -12.36 -11.76
C MET A 1 -2.96 -12.94 -12.32
N ASN A 2 -3.17 -13.07 -13.64
CA ASN A 2 -4.41 -13.69 -14.19
C ASN A 2 -4.65 -15.11 -13.64
N GLN A 3 -3.59 -15.92 -13.51
CA GLN A 3 -3.70 -17.28 -12.97
C GLN A 3 -4.08 -17.28 -11.48
N ASP A 4 -3.56 -16.34 -10.69
CA ASP A 4 -3.79 -16.27 -9.24
C ASP A 4 -5.24 -15.90 -8.95
N LEU A 5 -5.74 -14.85 -9.62
CA LEU A 5 -7.13 -14.44 -9.52
C LEU A 5 -8.05 -15.57 -9.99
N ARG A 6 -7.69 -16.28 -11.08
CA ARG A 6 -8.48 -17.43 -11.55
C ARG A 6 -8.57 -18.52 -10.49
N ARG A 7 -7.45 -18.90 -9.86
CA ARG A 7 -7.45 -19.91 -8.78
C ARG A 7 -8.34 -19.48 -7.63
N TYR A 8 -8.24 -18.23 -7.21
CA TYR A 8 -9.12 -17.66 -6.17
C TYR A 8 -10.60 -17.73 -6.56
N LEU A 9 -10.96 -17.31 -7.77
CA LEU A 9 -12.35 -17.31 -8.22
C LEU A 9 -12.92 -18.72 -8.36
N VAL A 10 -12.13 -19.70 -8.83
CA VAL A 10 -12.53 -21.12 -8.88
C VAL A 10 -12.78 -21.65 -7.46
N ALA A 11 -11.86 -21.40 -6.52
CA ALA A 11 -12.01 -21.84 -5.13
C ALA A 11 -13.26 -21.26 -4.47
N ASN A 12 -13.64 -20.03 -4.83
CA ASN A 12 -14.82 -19.34 -4.32
C ASN A 12 -16.08 -19.55 -5.17
N LYS A 13 -16.07 -20.49 -6.13
CA LYS A 13 -17.21 -20.81 -7.02
C LYS A 13 -17.79 -19.58 -7.74
N ASN A 14 -16.93 -18.62 -8.09
CA ASN A 14 -17.35 -17.38 -8.73
C ASN A 14 -17.52 -17.57 -10.25
N SER A 15 -18.64 -17.07 -10.80
CA SER A 15 -19.00 -17.20 -12.22
C SER A 15 -18.03 -16.50 -13.17
N LEU A 16 -17.24 -15.55 -12.68
CA LEU A 16 -16.22 -14.83 -13.44
C LEU A 16 -14.90 -15.60 -13.56
N SER A 17 -14.78 -16.81 -12.98
CA SER A 17 -13.56 -17.62 -13.02
C SER A 17 -13.04 -17.94 -14.42
N ASN A 18 -13.89 -17.92 -15.44
CA ASN A 18 -13.53 -18.15 -16.84
C ASN A 18 -13.11 -16.89 -17.62
N PHE A 19 -12.77 -15.80 -16.92
CA PHE A 19 -12.20 -14.60 -17.54
C PHE A 19 -10.88 -14.90 -18.27
N LYS A 20 -10.62 -14.17 -19.36
CA LYS A 20 -9.38 -14.29 -20.14
C LYS A 20 -8.28 -13.39 -19.60
N THR A 21 -8.61 -12.14 -19.30
CA THR A 21 -7.62 -11.17 -18.83
C THR A 21 -8.18 -10.17 -17.83
N ILE A 22 -7.34 -9.78 -16.87
CA ILE A 22 -7.53 -8.56 -16.10
C ILE A 22 -7.28 -7.37 -17.04
N GLN A 23 -8.17 -6.38 -16.99
CA GLN A 23 -8.11 -5.14 -17.75
C GLN A 23 -7.72 -3.96 -16.86
N ARG A 24 -8.13 -3.95 -15.59
CA ARG A 24 -7.83 -2.85 -14.67
C ARG A 24 -7.83 -3.29 -13.21
N LEU A 25 -6.99 -2.63 -12.42
CA LEU A 25 -7.04 -2.61 -10.98
C LEU A 25 -7.30 -1.20 -10.48
N ALA A 26 -8.15 -1.06 -9.47
CA ALA A 26 -8.42 0.23 -8.83
C ALA A 26 -8.56 0.04 -7.32
N VAL A 27 -7.72 0.73 -6.55
CA VAL A 27 -7.93 0.85 -5.10
C VAL A 27 -9.08 1.81 -4.88
N THR A 28 -10.19 1.30 -4.35
CA THR A 28 -11.42 2.08 -4.13
C THR A 28 -11.59 2.53 -2.69
N GLN A 29 -10.91 1.86 -1.73
CA GLN A 29 -10.95 2.25 -0.32
C GLN A 29 -9.62 2.00 0.38
N ARG A 30 -9.21 2.95 1.23
CA ARG A 30 -8.06 2.83 2.14
C ARG A 30 -8.46 3.09 3.59
N SER A 31 -7.73 2.49 4.53
CA SER A 31 -7.80 2.85 5.95
C SER A 31 -7.07 4.18 6.20
N PRO A 32 -7.30 4.84 7.35
CA PRO A 32 -6.51 6.01 7.75
C PRO A 32 -5.00 5.72 7.77
N ALA A 33 -4.59 4.50 8.12
CA ALA A 33 -3.18 4.09 8.07
C ALA A 33 -2.66 3.74 6.66
N GLY A 34 -3.42 4.05 5.60
CA GLY A 34 -3.01 3.87 4.20
C GLY A 34 -3.17 2.46 3.63
N ARG A 35 -3.70 1.50 4.40
CA ARG A 35 -3.90 0.11 3.92
C ARG A 35 -5.04 0.03 2.93
N VAL A 36 -4.86 -0.72 1.84
CA VAL A 36 -5.93 -1.02 0.90
C VAL A 36 -6.99 -1.89 1.59
N LEU A 37 -8.19 -1.35 1.75
CA LEU A 37 -9.35 -2.06 2.28
C LEU A 37 -10.16 -2.69 1.16
N GLN A 38 -10.20 -2.05 0.00
CA GLN A 38 -10.98 -2.50 -1.14
C GLN A 38 -10.21 -2.28 -2.45
N LEU A 39 -10.17 -3.33 -3.26
CA LEU A 39 -9.56 -3.35 -4.59
C LEU A 39 -10.56 -3.89 -5.60
N THR A 40 -10.93 -3.06 -6.58
CA THR A 40 -11.73 -3.50 -7.73
C THR A 40 -10.82 -4.04 -8.82
N VAL A 41 -11.13 -5.25 -9.27
CA VAL A 41 -10.48 -5.93 -10.39
C VAL A 41 -11.46 -6.03 -11.54
N THR A 42 -11.22 -5.27 -12.61
CA THR A 42 -12.01 -5.35 -13.84
C THR A 42 -11.37 -6.35 -14.78
N THR A 43 -12.17 -7.28 -15.27
CA THR A 43 -11.81 -8.32 -16.25
C THR A 43 -12.62 -8.15 -17.53
N ASP A 44 -12.31 -8.93 -18.56
CA ASP A 44 -13.11 -9.02 -19.79
C ASP A 44 -14.52 -9.60 -19.59
N ARG A 45 -14.85 -10.11 -18.38
CA ARG A 45 -16.16 -10.70 -18.07
C ARG A 45 -16.97 -9.90 -17.04
N GLY A 46 -16.38 -8.88 -16.43
CA GLY A 46 -16.99 -8.13 -15.34
C GLY A 46 -15.98 -7.70 -14.28
N SER A 47 -16.48 -7.06 -13.22
CA SER A 47 -15.65 -6.58 -12.13
C SER A 47 -15.85 -7.39 -10.86
N ILE A 48 -14.76 -7.65 -10.15
CA ILE A 48 -14.73 -8.28 -8.82
C ILE A 48 -14.24 -7.25 -7.82
N VAL A 49 -14.86 -7.23 -6.65
CA VAL A 49 -14.39 -6.46 -5.51
C VAL A 49 -13.67 -7.41 -4.55
N LEU A 50 -12.40 -7.14 -4.27
CA LEU A 50 -11.60 -7.84 -3.28
C LEU A 50 -11.46 -6.97 -2.04
N GLU A 51 -11.70 -7.53 -0.87
CA GLU A 51 -11.69 -6.80 0.39
C GLU A 51 -10.66 -7.36 1.37
N LYS A 52 -9.93 -6.45 2.03
CA LYS A 52 -8.97 -6.77 3.10
C LYS A 52 -8.00 -7.88 2.68
N ASP A 53 -7.93 -8.98 3.45
CA ASP A 53 -6.98 -10.07 3.22
C ASP A 53 -7.27 -10.87 1.94
N ASN A 54 -8.51 -10.83 1.41
CA ASN A 54 -8.82 -11.44 0.12
C ASN A 54 -7.98 -10.86 -1.02
N ILE A 55 -7.47 -9.63 -0.86
CA ILE A 55 -6.54 -9.01 -1.82
C ILE A 55 -5.23 -9.81 -1.88
N LEU A 56 -4.71 -10.24 -0.73
CA LEU A 56 -3.46 -10.99 -0.63
C LEU A 56 -3.63 -12.45 -1.08
N VAL A 57 -4.81 -13.02 -0.82
CA VAL A 57 -5.13 -14.39 -1.26
C VAL A 57 -5.36 -14.44 -2.78
N ALA A 58 -6.04 -13.44 -3.34
CA ALA A 58 -6.38 -13.41 -4.77
C ALA A 58 -5.23 -12.94 -5.67
N LEU A 59 -4.27 -12.19 -5.12
CA LEU A 59 -3.13 -11.64 -5.84
C LEU A 59 -1.86 -11.99 -5.08
N TYR A 60 -1.02 -12.87 -5.66
CA TYR A 60 0.21 -13.34 -5.01
C TYR A 60 1.31 -12.26 -4.90
N ALA A 61 1.21 -11.17 -5.65
CA ALA A 61 2.25 -10.15 -5.74
C ALA A 61 2.40 -9.27 -4.47
N PRO A 62 1.34 -8.72 -3.84
CA PRO A 62 1.49 -7.95 -2.61
C PRO A 62 1.69 -8.83 -1.37
N ASN A 63 2.76 -8.57 -0.61
CA ASN A 63 3.04 -9.22 0.69
C ASN A 63 2.31 -8.57 1.88
N SER A 64 1.57 -7.48 1.64
CA SER A 64 0.82 -6.71 2.64
C SER A 64 -0.22 -5.86 1.94
N THR A 65 -1.28 -5.43 2.65
CA THR A 65 -2.28 -4.47 2.14
C THR A 65 -1.78 -3.03 2.09
N LEU A 66 -0.56 -2.75 2.59
CA LEU A 66 0.07 -1.43 2.51
C LEU A 66 0.87 -1.28 1.21
N PHE A 67 0.16 -1.14 0.09
CA PHE A 67 0.75 -0.96 -1.24
C PHE A 67 0.02 0.09 -2.07
N TYR A 68 0.67 0.48 -3.16
CA TYR A 68 0.16 1.31 -4.23
C TYR A 68 0.30 0.57 -5.55
N LEU A 69 -0.60 0.87 -6.48
CA LEU A 69 -0.59 0.31 -7.81
C LEU A 69 0.03 1.32 -8.75
N GLU A 70 1.11 0.90 -9.41
CA GLU A 70 1.70 1.66 -10.50
C GLU A 70 1.42 0.91 -11.81
N PRO A 71 0.61 1.49 -12.73
CA PRO A 71 0.35 0.87 -14.01
C PRO A 71 1.61 0.87 -14.88
N LEU A 72 1.96 -0.30 -15.41
CA LEU A 72 3.04 -0.46 -16.37
C LEU A 72 2.46 -0.32 -17.77
N TYR A 73 2.96 0.63 -18.54
CA TYR A 73 2.55 0.85 -19.94
C TYR A 73 3.65 0.41 -20.91
N GLY A 74 3.24 -0.27 -21.97
CA GLY A 74 4.14 -0.61 -23.09
C GLY A 74 4.43 0.56 -24.02
N ALA A 75 5.29 0.35 -25.02
CA ALA A 75 5.66 1.35 -26.02
C ALA A 75 4.45 1.96 -26.77
N ASN A 76 3.35 1.22 -26.88
CA ASN A 76 2.09 1.65 -27.49
C ASN A 76 1.10 2.28 -26.49
N ARG A 77 1.53 2.62 -25.27
CA ARG A 77 0.68 3.08 -24.15
C ARG A 77 -0.42 2.09 -23.73
N ALA A 78 -0.34 0.82 -24.15
CA ALA A 78 -1.23 -0.21 -23.65
C ALA A 78 -0.81 -0.62 -22.23
N LEU A 79 -1.77 -0.80 -21.33
CA LEU A 79 -1.53 -1.30 -19.99
C LEU A 79 -1.02 -2.75 -20.09
N GLN A 80 0.21 -2.98 -19.65
CA GLN A 80 0.87 -4.29 -19.64
C GLN A 80 0.80 -4.99 -18.27
N GLY A 81 0.65 -4.23 -17.19
CA GLY A 81 0.57 -4.79 -15.85
C GLY A 81 0.51 -3.73 -14.76
N TYR A 82 0.70 -4.19 -13.53
CA TYR A 82 0.80 -3.32 -12.36
C TYR A 82 2.01 -3.73 -11.51
N THR A 83 2.77 -2.74 -11.06
CA THR A 83 3.73 -2.90 -9.99
C THR A 83 3.03 -2.61 -8.67
N PHE A 84 3.20 -3.50 -7.70
CA PHE A 84 2.77 -3.29 -6.32
C PHE A 84 3.91 -2.61 -5.57
N VAL A 85 3.80 -1.29 -5.37
CA VAL A 85 4.83 -0.47 -4.73
C VAL A 85 4.50 -0.29 -3.25
N GLY A 86 5.42 -0.69 -2.38
CA GLY A 86 5.21 -0.71 -0.93
C GLY A 86 5.26 -2.13 -0.38
N GLY A 87 4.79 -2.32 0.86
CA GLY A 87 4.92 -3.58 1.58
C GLY A 87 6.15 -3.58 2.48
N GLY A 88 6.00 -3.03 3.69
CA GLY A 88 6.95 -3.31 4.76
C GLY A 88 6.97 -4.81 5.05
N LEU A 89 8.17 -5.37 5.20
CA LEU A 89 8.39 -6.64 5.88
C LEU A 89 8.33 -6.36 7.39
N GLY A 90 7.18 -6.65 8.01
CA GLY A 90 7.03 -6.62 9.47
C GLY A 90 6.15 -5.49 10.02
N HIS A 91 5.15 -5.88 10.81
CA HIS A 91 4.33 -5.11 11.76
C HIS A 91 3.60 -3.83 11.34
N GLY A 92 3.71 -3.38 10.09
CA GLY A 92 2.58 -2.68 9.48
C GLY A 92 2.26 -1.28 10.04
N VAL A 93 3.29 -0.52 10.38
CA VAL A 93 3.22 0.91 10.68
C VAL A 93 4.44 1.60 10.02
N GLY A 94 4.22 2.64 9.21
CA GLY A 94 5.29 3.56 8.79
C GLY A 94 5.67 3.62 7.30
N LEU A 95 6.79 4.30 7.05
CA LEU A 95 7.33 4.67 5.74
C LEU A 95 8.13 3.52 5.11
N SER A 96 7.78 3.12 3.88
CA SER A 96 8.58 2.15 3.11
C SER A 96 9.74 2.87 2.44
N GLN A 97 10.99 2.55 2.80
CA GLN A 97 12.18 3.18 2.20
C GLN A 97 12.25 2.93 0.69
N THR A 98 11.97 1.70 0.24
CA THR A 98 11.92 1.34 -1.18
C THR A 98 10.80 2.09 -1.91
N GLY A 99 9.61 2.18 -1.30
CA GLY A 99 8.49 2.94 -1.87
C GLY A 99 8.79 4.45 -1.94
N THR A 100 9.41 5.00 -0.89
CA THR A 100 9.85 6.40 -0.81
C THR A 100 10.87 6.71 -1.90
N TYR A 101 11.86 5.84 -2.09
CA TYR A 101 12.87 5.99 -3.14
C TYR A 101 12.23 6.03 -4.54
N HIS A 102 11.27 5.14 -4.80
CA HIS A 102 10.56 5.09 -6.07
C HIS A 102 9.67 6.32 -6.28
N LEU A 103 8.93 6.77 -5.26
CA LEU A 103 8.10 7.96 -5.34
C LEU A 103 8.93 9.23 -5.58
N GLY A 104 10.14 9.30 -4.99
CA GLY A 104 11.10 10.36 -5.28
C GLY A 104 11.57 10.34 -6.75
N LYS A 105 11.84 9.14 -7.31
CA LYS A 105 12.14 8.99 -8.76
C LYS A 105 11.00 9.43 -9.66
N LEU A 106 9.75 9.33 -9.19
CA LEU A 106 8.54 9.81 -9.88
C LEU A 106 8.26 11.31 -9.65
N GLY A 107 9.18 12.04 -9.01
CA GLY A 107 9.09 13.48 -8.81
C GLY A 107 8.17 13.92 -7.67
N TRP A 108 7.81 13.03 -6.75
CA TRP A 108 7.05 13.43 -5.56
C TRP A 108 7.96 14.15 -4.57
N SER A 109 7.45 15.25 -4.00
CA SER A 109 8.14 15.98 -2.93
C SER A 109 8.14 15.18 -1.62
N SER A 110 9.14 15.40 -0.77
CA SER A 110 9.27 14.69 0.52
C SER A 110 8.06 14.90 1.41
N ASP A 111 7.49 16.11 1.45
CA ASP A 111 6.24 16.44 2.15
C ASP A 111 5.07 15.60 1.62
N ARG A 112 4.91 15.51 0.30
CA ARG A 112 3.87 14.70 -0.33
C ARG A 112 4.04 13.21 -0.02
N ILE A 113 5.28 12.71 0.01
CA ILE A 113 5.59 11.32 0.38
C ILE A 113 5.32 11.07 1.87
N LEU A 114 5.65 12.01 2.75
CA LEU A 114 5.41 11.90 4.19
C LEU A 114 3.93 12.01 4.55
N SER A 115 3.20 12.99 4.00
CA SER A 115 1.75 13.09 4.14
C SER A 115 1.03 11.85 3.59
N PHE A 116 1.64 11.16 2.63
CA PHE A 116 1.16 9.91 2.08
C PHE A 116 1.38 8.71 3.01
N TYR A 117 2.52 8.61 3.68
CA TYR A 117 2.77 7.54 4.66
C TYR A 117 2.12 7.81 6.03
N PHE A 118 1.87 9.09 6.35
CA PHE A 118 1.36 9.55 7.64
C PHE A 118 0.21 10.56 7.45
N PRO A 119 -0.92 10.16 6.86
CA PRO A 119 -2.05 11.05 6.63
C PRO A 119 -2.62 11.55 7.97
N GLY A 120 -2.89 12.86 8.04
CA GLY A 120 -3.34 13.51 9.28
C GLY A 120 -2.22 13.98 10.20
N THR A 121 -0.96 13.76 9.85
CA THR A 121 0.18 14.36 10.56
C THR A 121 0.59 15.70 9.92
N GLN A 122 1.07 16.62 10.74
CA GLN A 122 1.66 17.88 10.29
C GLN A 122 3.18 17.80 10.42
N LEU A 123 3.89 18.19 9.36
CA LEU A 123 5.33 18.42 9.44
C LEU A 123 5.56 19.72 10.22
N GLN A 124 6.29 19.62 11.32
CA GLN A 124 6.69 20.76 12.13
C GLN A 124 8.21 20.85 12.16
N PRO A 125 8.81 22.04 11.95
CA PRO A 125 10.23 22.25 12.21
C PRO A 125 10.54 21.87 13.66
N ILE A 126 11.70 21.24 13.88
CA ILE A 126 12.18 20.99 15.24
C ILE A 126 12.45 22.36 15.87
N SER A 127 11.73 22.67 16.95
CA SER A 127 11.98 23.85 17.78
C SER A 127 12.47 23.42 19.15
N ASN A 128 13.25 24.27 19.82
CA ASN A 128 13.78 24.02 21.17
C ASN A 128 12.68 23.96 22.26
N ALA A 129 11.40 24.06 21.89
CA ALA A 129 10.25 23.95 22.79
C ALA A 129 9.75 22.49 22.95
N ILE A 130 10.31 21.53 22.22
CA ILE A 130 10.00 20.11 22.38
C ILE A 130 10.83 19.59 23.55
N THR A 131 10.20 19.49 24.74
CA THR A 131 10.82 18.88 25.91
C THR A 131 11.04 17.39 25.66
N PHE A 132 12.27 17.00 25.32
CA PHE A 132 12.69 15.61 25.49
C PHE A 132 12.67 15.30 26.98
N TRP A 133 11.99 14.22 27.37
CA TRP A 133 11.95 13.72 28.74
C TRP A 133 13.38 13.67 29.29
N ARG A 134 13.67 14.46 30.34
CA ARG A 134 14.95 14.38 31.06
C ARG A 134 14.78 13.39 32.18
N ASP A 135 15.64 12.38 32.19
CA ASP A 135 15.77 11.41 33.26
C ASP A 135 16.22 12.11 34.55
N ASP A 136 15.33 12.22 35.53
CA ASP A 136 15.66 12.65 36.90
C ASP A 136 16.41 11.52 37.62
N ARG A 137 17.65 11.29 37.22
CA ARG A 137 18.60 10.53 38.03
C ARG A 137 19.60 11.46 38.69
N GLY A 138 19.23 11.90 39.88
CA GLY A 138 20.17 12.41 40.86
C GLY A 138 19.47 13.22 41.94
N LYS A 139 19.22 12.60 43.10
CA LYS A 139 19.67 13.02 44.43
C LYS A 139 18.86 12.31 45.52
N GLU A 140 19.33 11.16 45.98
CA GLU A 140 19.21 10.80 47.40
C GLU A 140 20.58 10.31 47.88
N GLY A 141 21.37 11.28 48.31
CA GLY A 141 22.51 11.06 49.19
C GLY A 141 22.34 12.00 50.37
N GLY A 142 22.21 11.42 51.56
CA GLY A 142 22.55 12.04 52.84
C GLY A 142 21.43 12.79 53.56
N SER A 143 20.92 12.17 54.62
CA SER A 143 21.09 12.67 56.01
C SER A 143 21.01 11.49 56.97
#